data_AF-A0A3P8UT83-F1
#
_entry.id   AF-A0A3P8UT83-F1
#
_cell.length_a   1.000
_cell.length_b   1.000
_cell.length_c   1.000
_cell.angle_alpha   90.00
_cell.angle_beta   90.00
_cell.angle_gamma   90.00
#
_symmetry.space_group_name_H-M   'P 1'
#
loop_
_entity.id
_entity.type
_entity.pdbx_description
1 polymer ?
#
loop_
_entity_poly.entity_id
_entity_poly.type
_entity_poly.pdbx_seq_one_letter_code
_entity_poly.pdbx_strand_id
1 'polypeptide(L)'
;LLLKYNEYSLFFPKDDITMPAVLTLASTAVLLVCGLLGSWLSVKESTFLQGLFVFLLVVVFCLQSSASALAYYHSGKLDSEMTFLAEVFHNYTGSSLLRCCGITGYRDWRETLWFNQTGGHFVPHSCCNSSFQFCNGSIDNPWYLYSQ
;
A
#
# COMPACT_ATOMS: atom_id res chain seq x y z
N LEU A 1 -15.36 7.10 -1.03
CA LEU A 1 -14.40 6.73 0.04
C LEU A 1 -14.57 5.26 0.47
N LEU A 2 -15.78 4.78 0.77
CA LEU A 2 -16.03 3.38 1.15
C LEU A 2 -15.74 2.33 0.06
N LEU A 3 -16.02 2.63 -1.21
CA LEU A 3 -15.66 1.73 -2.33
C LEU A 3 -14.14 1.62 -2.53
N LYS A 4 -13.41 2.68 -2.21
CA LYS A 4 -11.94 2.68 -2.19
C LYS A 4 -11.44 1.86 -1.00
N TYR A 5 -12.07 1.93 0.15
CA TYR A 5 -11.65 1.20 1.36
C TYR A 5 -11.69 -0.33 1.19
N ASN A 6 -12.71 -0.85 0.50
CA ASN A 6 -12.91 -2.29 0.35
C ASN A 6 -11.83 -2.96 -0.53
N GLU A 7 -11.41 -2.29 -1.62
CA GLU A 7 -10.34 -2.75 -2.50
C GLU A 7 -8.98 -2.81 -1.80
N TYR A 8 -8.70 -1.87 -0.90
CA TYR A 8 -7.42 -1.77 -0.20
C TYR A 8 -7.36 -2.77 0.96
N SER A 9 -8.49 -3.05 1.62
CA SER A 9 -8.56 -4.00 2.74
C SER A 9 -8.29 -5.46 2.35
N LEU A 10 -8.35 -5.76 1.05
CA LEU A 10 -8.26 -7.12 0.51
C LEU A 10 -6.82 -7.50 0.11
N PHE A 11 -5.97 -6.50 -0.13
CA PHE A 11 -4.55 -6.68 -0.46
C PHE A 11 -3.59 -6.50 0.73
N PHE A 12 -4.06 -5.88 1.82
CA PHE A 12 -3.17 -5.42 2.89
C PHE A 12 -3.69 -5.87 4.27
N PRO A 13 -3.13 -6.95 4.85
CA PRO A 13 -3.41 -7.40 6.19
C PRO A 13 -3.21 -6.31 7.25
N LYS A 14 -4.02 -6.41 8.29
CA LYS A 14 -4.48 -5.31 9.17
C LYS A 14 -3.47 -4.76 10.17
N ASP A 15 -2.25 -5.28 10.25
CA ASP A 15 -1.40 -4.99 11.41
C ASP A 15 -0.29 -3.94 11.14
N ASP A 16 0.19 -3.76 9.91
CA ASP A 16 1.31 -2.82 9.61
C ASP A 16 0.94 -1.59 8.77
N ILE A 17 -0.21 -1.59 8.07
CA ILE A 17 -0.64 -0.46 7.20
C ILE A 17 -1.36 0.65 7.98
N THR A 18 -1.78 0.37 9.21
CA THR A 18 -2.37 1.37 10.10
C THR A 18 -1.39 2.53 10.32
N MET A 19 -0.09 2.28 10.33
CA MET A 19 0.94 3.30 10.59
C MET A 19 1.01 4.40 9.52
N PRO A 20 1.26 4.12 8.22
CA PRO A 20 1.35 5.17 7.21
C PRO A 20 0.04 5.90 6.95
N ALA A 21 -1.10 5.20 7.02
CA ALA A 21 -2.42 5.82 6.87
C ALA A 21 -2.79 6.73 8.06
N VAL A 22 -2.50 6.29 9.30
CA VAL A 22 -2.75 7.12 10.50
C VAL A 22 -1.75 8.27 10.57
N LEU A 23 -0.49 8.09 10.19
CA LEU A 23 0.52 9.16 10.14
C LEU A 23 0.11 10.28 9.18
N THR A 24 -0.39 9.94 8.00
CA THR A 24 -0.85 10.94 7.01
C THR A 24 -2.10 11.66 7.47
N LEU A 25 -3.08 10.94 8.05
CA LEU A 25 -4.29 11.53 8.62
C LEU A 25 -3.97 12.45 9.81
N ALA A 26 -3.12 11.99 10.73
CA ALA A 26 -2.71 12.74 11.91
C ALA A 26 -1.89 13.99 11.53
N SER A 27 -0.95 13.87 10.58
CA SER A 27 -0.22 15.03 10.04
C SER A 27 -1.17 16.06 9.43
N THR A 28 -2.16 15.62 8.65
CA THR A 28 -3.16 16.51 8.04
C THR A 28 -4.02 17.21 9.09
N ALA A 29 -4.45 16.49 10.13
CA ALA A 29 -5.24 17.06 11.23
C ALA A 29 -4.43 18.07 12.05
N VAL A 30 -3.17 17.76 12.36
CA VAL A 30 -2.26 18.68 13.07
C VAL A 30 -2.00 19.94 12.25
N LEU A 31 -1.79 19.82 10.95
CA LEU A 31 -1.63 20.98 10.06
C LEU A 31 -2.89 21.85 10.00
N LEU A 32 -4.08 21.25 9.99
CA LEU A 32 -5.35 21.96 10.07
C LEU A 32 -5.51 22.71 11.40
N VAL A 33 -5.23 22.06 12.53
CA VAL A 33 -5.32 22.67 13.87
C VAL A 33 -4.29 23.78 14.02
N CYS A 34 -3.05 23.55 13.58
CA CYS A 34 -2.01 24.58 13.51
C CYS A 34 -2.46 25.77 12.66
N GLY A 35 -3.08 25.54 11.49
CA GLY A 35 -3.60 26.60 10.63
C GLY A 35 -4.72 27.43 11.28
N LEU A 36 -5.64 26.78 12.00
CA LEU A 36 -6.72 27.44 12.75
C LEU A 36 -6.19 28.24 13.95
N LEU A 37 -5.19 27.71 14.65
CA LEU A 37 -4.54 28.43 15.75
C LEU A 37 -3.68 29.59 15.23
N GLY A 38 -3.02 29.40 14.08
CA GLY A 38 -2.24 30.43 13.40
C GLY A 38 -3.10 31.59 12.91
N SER A 39 -4.32 31.34 12.43
CA SER A 39 -5.26 32.40 12.05
C SER A 39 -5.79 33.16 13.26
N TRP A 40 -6.10 32.48 14.37
CA TRP A 40 -6.47 33.13 15.63
C TRP A 40 -5.32 33.95 16.24
N LEU A 41 -4.08 33.45 16.15
CA LEU A 41 -2.87 34.18 16.55
C LEU A 41 -2.55 35.35 15.62
N SER A 42 -2.86 35.24 14.32
CA SER A 42 -2.71 36.32 13.35
C SER A 42 -3.69 37.47 13.59
N VAL A 43 -4.86 37.21 14.20
CA VAL A 43 -5.80 38.25 14.67
C VAL A 43 -5.23 39.04 15.84
N LYS A 44 -4.32 38.44 16.62
CA LYS A 44 -3.58 39.12 17.68
C LYS A 44 -2.34 39.75 17.05
N GLU A 45 -2.46 41.01 16.60
CA GLU A 45 -1.46 41.81 15.84
C GLU A 45 0.00 41.68 16.31
N SER A 46 0.65 40.55 16.01
CA SER A 46 2.04 40.29 16.33
C SER A 46 2.70 39.64 15.13
N THR A 47 3.29 40.50 14.30
CA THR A 47 3.99 40.16 13.05
C THR A 47 5.12 39.15 13.26
N PHE A 48 5.74 39.16 14.46
CA PHE A 48 6.81 38.22 14.82
C PHE A 48 6.31 36.78 15.01
N LEU A 49 5.18 36.62 15.71
CA LEU A 49 4.63 35.29 16.02
C LEU A 49 4.03 34.63 14.77
N GLN A 50 3.45 35.43 13.88
CA GLN A 50 2.98 34.99 12.57
C GLN A 50 4.15 34.54 11.68
N GLY A 51 5.29 35.25 11.70
CA GLY A 51 6.50 34.85 10.99
C GLY A 51 7.08 33.52 11.47
N LEU A 52 7.12 33.32 12.80
CA LEU A 52 7.59 32.06 13.40
C LEU A 52 6.73 30.86 12.99
N PHE A 53 5.41 31.04 12.93
CA PHE A 53 4.48 29.98 12.52
C PHE A 53 4.67 29.56 11.06
N VAL A 54 4.78 30.52 10.15
CA VAL A 54 5.03 30.24 8.73
C VAL A 54 6.39 29.56 8.54
N PHE A 55 7.42 30.00 9.27
CA PHE A 55 8.73 29.36 9.26
C PHE A 55 8.67 27.88 9.68
N LEU A 56 7.96 27.56 10.77
CA LEU A 56 7.80 26.17 11.23
C LEU A 56 7.04 25.31 10.21
N LEU A 57 6.02 25.83 9.52
CA LEU A 57 5.32 25.11 8.46
C LEU A 57 6.23 24.79 7.27
N VAL A 58 7.07 25.75 6.85
CA VAL A 58 8.05 25.53 5.78
C VAL A 58 9.05 24.43 6.18
N VAL A 59 9.52 24.44 7.42
CA VAL A 59 10.43 23.39 7.94
C VAL A 59 9.75 22.02 7.88
N VAL A 60 8.51 21.89 8.35
CA VAL A 60 7.75 20.62 8.29
C VAL A 60 7.57 20.15 6.84
N PHE A 61 7.25 21.05 5.92
CA PHE A 61 7.10 20.72 4.51
C PHE A 61 8.42 20.21 3.88
N CYS A 62 9.54 20.85 4.20
CA CYS A 62 10.88 20.39 3.76
C CYS A 62 11.22 19.01 4.32
N LEU A 63 10.91 18.75 5.60
CA LEU A 63 11.13 17.44 6.21
C LEU A 63 10.25 16.37 5.56
N GLN A 64 8.98 16.67 5.32
CA GLN A 64 8.01 15.73 4.76
C GLN A 64 8.31 15.39 3.30
N SER A 65 8.72 16.38 2.50
CA SER A 65 9.18 16.17 1.12
C SER A 65 10.48 15.38 1.06
N SER A 66 11.43 15.64 1.95
CA SER A 66 12.68 14.87 2.06
C SER A 66 12.40 13.41 2.45
N ALA A 67 11.52 13.17 3.43
CA ALA A 67 11.11 11.83 3.83
C ALA A 67 10.41 11.08 2.68
N SER A 68 9.58 11.78 1.91
CA SER A 68 8.89 11.21 0.74
C SER A 68 9.87 10.87 -0.40
N ALA A 69 10.86 11.73 -0.65
CA ALA A 69 11.91 11.47 -1.64
C ALA A 69 12.81 10.29 -1.23
N LEU A 70 13.15 10.21 0.07
CA LEU A 70 13.87 9.08 0.63
C LEU A 70 13.03 7.79 0.51
N ALA A 71 11.74 7.85 0.82
CA ALA A 71 10.82 6.73 0.64
C ALA A 71 10.77 6.28 -0.82
N TYR A 72 10.66 7.19 -1.79
CA TYR A 72 10.66 6.87 -3.22
C TYR A 72 11.98 6.22 -3.68
N TYR A 73 13.12 6.78 -3.27
CA TYR A 73 14.42 6.20 -3.58
C TYR A 73 14.56 4.81 -2.96
N HIS A 74 14.13 4.68 -1.70
CA HIS A 74 14.19 3.43 -0.98
C HIS A 74 13.12 2.44 -1.48
N SER A 75 12.03 2.87 -2.12
CA SER A 75 11.01 2.01 -2.76
C SER A 75 11.64 1.09 -3.79
N GLY A 76 12.65 1.58 -4.54
CA GLY A 76 13.42 0.75 -5.48
C GLY A 76 14.31 -0.30 -4.81
N LYS A 77 14.50 -0.21 -3.49
CA LYS A 77 15.30 -1.13 -2.65
C LYS A 77 14.48 -1.77 -1.51
N LEU A 78 13.17 -1.50 -1.45
CA LEU A 78 12.30 -1.81 -0.31
C LEU A 78 11.81 -3.25 -0.45
N ASP A 79 12.74 -4.17 -0.19
CA ASP A 79 12.50 -5.61 -0.05
C ASP A 79 11.55 -5.89 1.14
N SER A 80 11.40 -4.95 2.08
CA SER A 80 10.60 -5.12 3.30
C SER A 80 9.07 -5.10 3.09
N GLU A 81 8.57 -4.39 2.06
CA GLU A 81 7.15 -4.46 1.68
C GLU A 81 6.86 -5.76 0.90
N MET A 82 7.86 -6.23 0.13
CA MET A 82 7.79 -7.50 -0.60
C MET A 82 7.89 -8.70 0.34
N THR A 83 8.64 -8.62 1.44
CA THR A 83 8.71 -9.71 2.44
C THR A 83 7.37 -9.97 3.10
N PHE A 84 6.57 -8.94 3.34
CA PHE A 84 5.23 -9.11 3.89
C PHE A 84 4.29 -9.79 2.89
N LEU A 85 4.34 -9.39 1.61
CA LEU A 85 3.63 -10.10 0.55
C LEU A 85 4.09 -11.56 0.45
N ALA A 86 5.40 -11.81 0.47
CA ALA A 86 5.97 -13.15 0.45
C ALA A 86 5.48 -14.01 1.63
N GLU A 87 5.35 -13.44 2.83
CA GLU A 87 4.77 -14.10 4.00
C GLU A 87 3.28 -14.44 3.79
N VAL A 88 2.49 -13.51 3.21
CA VAL A 88 1.09 -13.76 2.85
C VAL A 88 0.95 -14.88 1.81
N PHE A 89 1.83 -14.91 0.80
CA PHE A 89 1.89 -16.01 -0.18
C PHE A 89 2.31 -17.34 0.46
N HIS A 90 3.21 -17.30 1.44
CA HIS A 90 3.67 -18.49 2.16
C HIS A 90 2.59 -19.06 3.08
N ASN A 91 1.72 -18.22 3.65
CA ASN A 91 0.61 -18.63 4.52
C ASN A 91 -0.74 -18.65 3.78
N TYR A 92 -0.72 -18.86 2.47
CA TYR A 92 -1.94 -18.89 1.66
C TYR A 92 -2.74 -20.17 1.89
N THR A 93 -3.95 -20.03 2.41
CA THR A 93 -4.86 -21.15 2.75
C THR A 93 -5.97 -21.38 1.71
N GLY A 94 -5.90 -20.75 0.53
CA GLY A 94 -6.85 -21.01 -0.57
C GLY A 94 -8.14 -20.18 -0.54
N SER A 95 -8.37 -19.36 0.48
CA SER A 95 -9.61 -18.57 0.64
C SER A 95 -9.45 -17.08 0.35
N SER A 96 -8.24 -16.58 0.14
CA SER A 96 -8.03 -15.14 -0.08
C SER A 96 -8.29 -14.80 -1.55
N LEU A 97 -9.20 -13.86 -1.78
CA LEU A 97 -9.64 -13.43 -3.11
C LEU A 97 -8.64 -12.45 -3.74
N LEU A 98 -7.41 -12.89 -4.07
CA LEU A 98 -6.44 -12.00 -4.73
C LEU A 98 -6.91 -11.64 -6.14
N ARG A 99 -6.88 -10.35 -6.50
CA ARG A 99 -7.13 -9.88 -7.88
C ARG A 99 -5.86 -9.71 -8.71
N CYS A 100 -4.73 -10.12 -8.17
CA CYS A 100 -3.47 -10.24 -8.88
C CYS A 100 -3.05 -11.71 -8.90
N CYS A 101 -2.11 -12.03 -9.77
CA CYS A 101 -1.49 -13.35 -9.77
C CYS A 101 -0.01 -13.25 -9.46
N GLY A 102 0.33 -13.15 -8.16
CA GLY A 102 1.71 -12.96 -7.71
C GLY A 102 2.08 -11.49 -7.48
N ILE A 103 3.34 -11.27 -7.14
CA ILE A 103 3.96 -9.96 -6.89
C ILE A 103 4.46 -9.33 -8.19
N THR A 104 5.14 -10.12 -9.01
CA THR A 104 5.65 -9.81 -10.35
C THR A 104 4.92 -10.61 -11.42
N GLY A 105 4.29 -11.74 -11.05
CA GLY A 105 3.43 -12.52 -11.93
C GLY A 105 3.23 -13.94 -11.44
N TYR A 106 2.53 -14.76 -12.25
CA TYR A 106 2.15 -16.11 -11.85
C TYR A 106 3.34 -17.01 -11.47
N ARG A 107 4.55 -16.64 -11.92
CA ARG A 107 5.80 -17.34 -11.64
C ARG A 107 6.19 -17.33 -10.17
N ASP A 108 5.78 -16.30 -9.41
CA ASP A 108 6.10 -16.19 -7.99
C ASP A 108 5.49 -17.33 -7.17
N TRP A 109 4.36 -17.88 -7.65
CA TRP A 109 3.76 -19.06 -7.03
C TRP A 109 4.67 -20.28 -7.08
N ARG A 110 5.59 -20.40 -8.05
CA ARG A 110 6.48 -21.56 -8.19
C ARG A 110 7.34 -21.78 -6.95
N GLU A 111 7.68 -20.71 -6.24
CA GLU A 111 8.52 -20.76 -5.05
C GLU A 111 7.72 -20.98 -3.76
N THR A 112 6.38 -20.98 -3.83
CA THR A 112 5.51 -21.17 -2.66
C THR A 112 5.29 -22.65 -2.34
N LEU A 113 5.15 -22.97 -1.06
CA LEU A 113 4.81 -24.34 -0.60
C LEU A 113 3.45 -24.81 -1.14
N TRP A 114 2.49 -23.90 -1.26
CA TRP A 114 1.15 -24.21 -1.79
C TRP A 114 1.21 -24.78 -3.21
N PHE A 115 2.02 -24.17 -4.07
CA PHE A 115 2.18 -24.60 -5.45
C PHE A 115 2.78 -26.01 -5.55
N ASN A 116 3.78 -26.30 -4.71
CA ASN A 116 4.40 -27.62 -4.65
C ASN A 116 3.40 -28.68 -4.14
N GLN A 117 2.61 -28.35 -3.10
CA GLN A 117 1.59 -29.24 -2.56
C GLN A 117 0.47 -29.56 -3.57
N THR A 118 0.13 -28.61 -4.44
CA THR A 118 -0.97 -28.74 -5.42
C THR A 118 -0.50 -29.39 -6.74
N GLY A 119 0.72 -29.92 -6.78
CA GLY A 119 1.27 -30.64 -7.94
C GLY A 119 1.93 -29.75 -8.99
N GLY A 120 2.17 -28.47 -8.72
CA GLY A 120 3.09 -27.64 -9.50
C GLY A 120 2.64 -27.25 -10.92
N HIS A 121 1.35 -27.30 -11.22
CA HIS A 121 0.80 -26.93 -12.53
C HIS A 121 -0.31 -25.87 -12.47
N PHE A 122 -0.84 -25.59 -11.28
CA PHE A 122 -2.00 -24.72 -11.08
C PHE A 122 -1.68 -23.58 -10.11
N VAL A 123 -2.20 -22.40 -10.41
CA VAL A 123 -2.26 -21.25 -9.49
C VAL A 123 -3.68 -21.15 -8.92
N PRO A 124 -3.90 -20.42 -7.81
CA PRO A 124 -5.23 -20.28 -7.25
C PRO A 124 -6.21 -19.69 -8.25
N HIS A 125 -7.47 -20.12 -8.22
CA HIS A 125 -8.50 -19.59 -9.12
C HIS A 125 -8.72 -18.08 -8.98
N SER A 126 -8.31 -17.46 -7.87
CA SER A 126 -8.31 -16.00 -7.72
C SER A 126 -7.39 -15.30 -8.74
N CYS A 127 -6.34 -15.98 -9.25
CA CYS A 127 -5.50 -15.49 -10.35
C CYS A 127 -6.21 -15.39 -11.70
N CYS A 128 -7.39 -16.00 -11.84
CA CYS A 128 -8.12 -16.01 -13.10
C CYS A 128 -8.73 -14.65 -13.41
N ASN A 129 -8.48 -14.17 -14.62
CA ASN A 129 -9.07 -12.93 -15.07
C ASN A 129 -10.59 -13.12 -15.26
N SER A 130 -11.37 -12.28 -14.58
CA SER A 130 -12.83 -12.28 -14.63
C SER A 130 -13.43 -12.13 -16.03
N SER A 131 -12.64 -11.67 -17.01
CA SER A 131 -13.03 -11.59 -18.42
C SER A 131 -13.23 -12.95 -19.08
N PHE A 132 -12.67 -14.02 -18.52
CA PHE A 132 -12.73 -15.37 -19.08
C PHE A 132 -13.53 -16.32 -18.19
N GLN A 133 -14.59 -16.89 -18.76
CA GLN A 133 -15.53 -17.76 -18.03
C GLN A 133 -15.00 -19.18 -17.78
N PHE A 134 -13.93 -19.60 -18.48
CA PHE A 134 -13.33 -20.93 -18.40
C PHE A 134 -11.86 -20.88 -17.98
N CYS A 135 -11.57 -20.21 -16.87
CA CYS A 135 -10.23 -20.23 -16.31
C CYS A 135 -10.10 -21.30 -15.21
N ASN A 136 -9.26 -22.29 -15.47
CA ASN A 136 -8.97 -23.38 -14.54
C ASN A 136 -7.72 -23.11 -13.66
N GLY A 137 -7.12 -21.92 -13.75
CA GLY A 137 -5.89 -21.58 -13.05
C GLY A 137 -4.65 -22.34 -13.54
N SER A 138 -4.67 -22.92 -14.75
CA SER A 138 -3.50 -23.61 -15.30
C SER A 138 -2.43 -22.63 -15.77
N ILE A 139 -1.17 -22.93 -15.44
CA ILE A 139 -0.01 -22.18 -15.92
C ILE A 139 0.26 -22.41 -17.41
N ASP A 140 -0.23 -23.52 -17.97
CA ASP A 140 -0.07 -23.82 -19.40
C ASP A 140 -0.88 -22.84 -20.28
N ASN A 141 -1.87 -22.17 -19.71
CA ASN A 141 -2.69 -21.17 -20.37
C ASN A 141 -2.59 -19.82 -19.64
N PRO A 142 -1.42 -19.16 -19.66
CA PRO A 142 -1.18 -17.96 -18.88
C PRO A 142 -2.03 -16.76 -19.34
N TRP A 143 -2.59 -16.82 -20.55
CA TRP A 143 -3.44 -15.78 -21.12
C TRP A 143 -4.79 -15.61 -20.41
N TYR A 144 -5.25 -16.64 -19.70
CA TYR A 144 -6.45 -16.56 -18.88
C TYR A 144 -6.20 -15.96 -17.49
N LEU A 145 -4.93 -15.79 -17.10
CA LEU A 145 -4.52 -15.26 -15.80
C LEU A 145 -4.38 -13.74 -15.85
N TYR A 146 -4.45 -13.08 -14.69
CA TYR A 146 -4.10 -11.67 -14.60
C TYR A 146 -2.62 -11.45 -14.98
N SER A 147 -2.39 -10.65 -16.02
CA SER A 147 -1.08 -10.07 -16.34
C SER A 147 -0.92 -8.78 -15.55
N GLN A 148 0.24 -8.58 -14.93
CA GLN A 148 0.58 -7.36 -14.19
C GLN A 148 1.23 -6.31 -15.08
#